data_AF-A0A1V8U369-F1
#
_entry.id   AF-A0A1V8U369-F1
#
_cell.length_a   1.000
_cell.length_b   1.000
_cell.length_c   1.000
_cell.angle_alpha   90.00
_cell.angle_beta   90.00
_cell.angle_gamma   90.00
#
_symmetry.space_group_name_H-M   'P 1'
#
loop_
_entity.id
_entity.type
_entity.pdbx_description
1 polymer ?
#
loop_
_entity_poly.entity_id
_entity_poly.type
_entity_poly.pdbx_seq_one_letter_code
_entity_poly.pdbx_strand_id
1 'polypeptide(L)'
;MSDAAAEPGAPVDTTKPNPQASQKSVSNEVQKKAPGLVKYAQTPDKVILRLNKLISTPGGLNSFLSTFNYTLYLVAYLESKSIPLQTRLFSLLGRSGPSPGTLAAPSHIAALGTLLSSTRTTLRLFGLFPLYAWMRTLLQGPKQGQDPVLYATALTQCTFYILFQGLENIGLLTDHKVLSPSATARWNKSGTTARIYTWSYRAWLAGVLCDFVRLGREAQLERIKRSSSDVSTTEQEKTDAKWWSELIVPFAWLPVALQFAGVKEGGLPGFNLGIMGACGAMAGLSKTTALWESTA
;
A
#
# COMPACT_ATOMS: atom_id res chain seq x y z
N MET A 1 -32.97 -24.72 -22.47
CA MET A 1 -32.55 -25.76 -21.51
C MET A 1 -31.83 -25.06 -20.39
N SER A 2 -32.59 -24.81 -19.35
CA SER A 2 -32.22 -24.13 -18.11
C SER A 2 -31.53 -25.12 -17.19
N ASP A 3 -30.31 -24.82 -16.75
CA ASP A 3 -29.81 -25.36 -15.49
C ASP A 3 -29.64 -24.23 -14.49
N ALA A 4 -30.24 -24.46 -13.34
CA ALA A 4 -30.46 -23.53 -12.27
C ALA A 4 -29.23 -23.41 -11.36
N ALA A 5 -29.05 -22.18 -10.89
CA ALA A 5 -28.29 -21.74 -9.73
C ALA A 5 -27.84 -22.85 -8.76
N ALA A 6 -26.52 -23.09 -8.72
CA ALA A 6 -25.87 -23.55 -7.50
C ALA A 6 -25.71 -22.32 -6.58
N GLU A 7 -26.56 -22.20 -5.56
CA GLU A 7 -26.37 -21.24 -4.48
C GLU A 7 -25.19 -21.68 -3.58
N PRO A 8 -24.18 -20.83 -3.35
CA PRO A 8 -23.24 -21.03 -2.27
C PRO A 8 -23.77 -20.37 -0.99
N GLY A 9 -24.03 -21.19 0.04
CA GLY A 9 -23.94 -20.75 1.44
C GLY A 9 -25.23 -20.37 2.16
N ALA A 10 -26.26 -21.22 2.14
CA ALA A 10 -27.24 -21.21 3.23
C ALA A 10 -26.59 -21.76 4.52
N PRO A 11 -26.87 -21.18 5.72
CA PRO A 11 -26.31 -21.66 6.96
C PRO A 11 -26.89 -23.05 7.28
N VAL A 12 -26.02 -24.05 7.36
CA VAL A 12 -26.40 -25.39 7.83
C VAL A 12 -26.75 -25.27 9.31
N ASP A 13 -27.96 -25.68 9.65
CA ASP A 13 -28.43 -25.81 11.03
C ASP A 13 -27.58 -26.86 11.77
N THR A 14 -26.56 -26.40 12.50
CA THR A 14 -25.71 -27.25 13.35
C THR A 14 -26.07 -27.07 14.81
N THR A 15 -27.17 -27.68 15.22
CA THR A 15 -27.43 -28.04 16.63
C THR A 15 -26.53 -29.20 17.07
N LYS A 16 -25.19 -28.99 17.03
CA LYS A 16 -24.18 -29.87 17.63
C LYS A 16 -23.28 -29.05 18.56
N PRO A 17 -22.95 -29.57 19.75
CA PRO A 17 -22.14 -28.84 20.71
C PRO A 17 -20.76 -28.52 20.15
N ASN A 18 -20.37 -27.26 20.32
CA ASN A 18 -19.11 -26.64 19.95
C ASN A 18 -17.88 -27.54 20.28
N PRO A 19 -17.01 -27.91 19.32
CA PRO A 19 -15.89 -28.82 19.55
C PRO A 19 -14.68 -28.21 20.30
N GLN A 20 -14.89 -27.13 21.06
CA GLN A 20 -13.84 -26.49 21.86
C GLN A 20 -13.25 -27.41 22.93
N ALA A 21 -14.01 -28.40 23.43
CA ALA A 21 -13.52 -29.35 24.45
C ALA A 21 -12.55 -30.40 23.86
N SER A 22 -12.77 -30.84 22.62
CA SER A 22 -11.93 -31.83 21.93
C SER A 22 -10.62 -31.23 21.39
N GLN A 23 -10.63 -29.97 20.95
CA GLN A 23 -9.40 -29.29 20.50
C GLN A 23 -8.40 -29.05 21.64
N LYS A 24 -8.89 -28.78 22.86
CA LYS A 24 -8.06 -28.62 24.05
C LYS A 24 -7.39 -29.93 24.48
N SER A 25 -8.07 -31.08 24.35
CA SER A 25 -7.48 -32.37 24.73
C SER A 25 -6.38 -32.80 23.76
N VAL A 26 -6.59 -32.65 22.45
CA VAL A 26 -5.59 -33.00 21.42
C VAL A 26 -4.36 -32.09 21.51
N SER A 27 -4.55 -30.78 21.70
CA SER A 27 -3.44 -29.82 21.84
C SER A 27 -2.57 -30.11 23.07
N ASN A 28 -3.19 -30.46 24.20
CA ASN A 28 -2.48 -30.81 25.43
C ASN A 28 -1.71 -32.14 25.29
N GLU A 29 -2.26 -33.11 24.56
CA GLU A 29 -1.61 -34.40 24.33
C GLU A 29 -0.41 -34.30 23.38
N VAL A 30 -0.52 -33.48 22.33
CA VAL A 30 0.57 -33.17 21.39
C VAL A 30 1.66 -32.33 22.06
N GLN A 31 1.30 -31.36 22.90
CA GLN A 31 2.23 -30.58 23.73
C GLN A 31 3.03 -31.48 24.68
N LYS A 32 2.40 -32.52 25.23
CA LYS A 32 3.04 -33.48 26.14
C LYS A 32 3.95 -34.47 25.40
N LYS A 33 3.59 -34.88 24.18
CA LYS A 33 4.36 -35.86 23.38
C LYS A 33 5.48 -35.24 22.55
N ALA A 34 5.38 -33.97 22.15
CA ALA A 34 6.38 -33.30 21.33
C ALA A 34 6.49 -31.77 21.60
N PRO A 35 6.96 -31.36 22.79
CA PRO A 35 6.99 -29.95 23.21
C PRO A 35 7.84 -29.07 22.29
N GLY A 36 8.89 -29.63 21.66
CA GLY A 36 9.72 -28.92 20.68
C GLY A 36 8.93 -28.54 19.43
N LEU A 37 8.21 -29.49 18.82
CA LEU A 37 7.40 -29.27 17.62
C LEU A 37 6.29 -28.24 17.87
N VAL A 38 5.66 -28.28 19.04
CA VAL A 38 4.63 -27.29 19.38
C VAL A 38 5.23 -25.90 19.55
N LYS A 39 6.40 -25.77 20.17
CA LYS A 39 7.10 -24.47 20.28
C LYS A 39 7.49 -23.91 18.90
N TYR A 40 7.93 -24.75 17.98
CA TYR A 40 8.24 -24.35 16.60
C TYR A 40 6.99 -24.02 15.78
N ALA A 41 5.86 -24.70 16.01
CA ALA A 41 4.58 -24.43 15.32
C ALA A 41 3.81 -23.23 15.88
N GLN A 42 3.99 -22.88 17.17
CA GLN A 42 3.31 -21.74 17.80
C GLN A 42 3.68 -20.39 17.19
N THR A 43 4.91 -20.24 16.69
CA THR A 43 5.37 -18.98 16.09
C THR A 43 4.70 -18.71 14.73
N PRO A 44 4.75 -19.61 13.74
CA PRO A 44 4.04 -19.41 12.48
C PRO A 44 2.53 -19.33 12.67
N ASP A 45 1.94 -20.11 13.59
CA ASP A 45 0.52 -20.02 13.90
C ASP A 45 0.11 -18.62 14.39
N LYS A 46 0.84 -18.07 15.38
CA LYS A 46 0.62 -16.69 15.85
C LYS A 46 0.76 -15.67 14.72
N VAL A 47 1.75 -15.82 13.84
CA VAL A 47 1.96 -14.92 12.70
C VAL A 47 0.79 -15.00 11.72
N ILE A 48 0.33 -16.20 11.37
CA ILE A 48 -0.81 -16.42 10.47
C ILE A 48 -2.09 -15.81 11.06
N LEU A 49 -2.35 -16.04 12.35
CA LEU A 49 -3.52 -15.47 13.02
C LEU A 49 -3.47 -13.94 13.05
N ARG A 50 -2.30 -13.35 13.31
CA ARG A 50 -2.12 -11.89 13.25
C ARG A 50 -2.26 -11.34 11.84
N LEU A 51 -1.71 -12.02 10.83
CA LEU A 51 -1.89 -11.65 9.43
C LEU A 51 -3.37 -11.68 9.04
N ASN A 52 -4.12 -12.70 9.45
CA ASN A 52 -5.56 -12.78 9.20
C ASN A 52 -6.32 -11.60 9.82
N LYS A 53 -5.99 -11.24 11.08
CA LYS A 53 -6.55 -10.03 11.72
C LYS A 53 -6.17 -8.75 10.97
N LEU A 54 -4.90 -8.63 10.56
CA LEU A 54 -4.39 -7.47 9.83
C LEU A 54 -5.16 -7.24 8.53
N ILE A 55 -5.24 -8.27 7.67
CA ILE A 55 -5.87 -8.14 6.35
C ILE A 55 -7.38 -7.92 6.45
N SER A 56 -8.02 -8.42 7.51
CA SER A 56 -9.46 -8.27 7.77
C SER A 56 -9.83 -6.90 8.34
N THR A 57 -8.85 -6.13 8.84
CA THR A 57 -9.09 -4.79 9.39
C THR A 57 -9.35 -3.79 8.25
N PRO A 58 -10.24 -2.78 8.43
CA PRO A 58 -10.46 -1.74 7.43
C PRO A 58 -9.14 -1.09 6.95
N GLY A 59 -8.87 -1.22 5.65
CA GLY A 59 -7.64 -0.70 5.03
C GLY A 59 -6.36 -1.52 5.30
N GLY A 60 -6.43 -2.59 6.08
CA GLY A 60 -5.30 -3.44 6.44
C GLY A 60 -4.76 -4.25 5.25
N LEU A 61 -5.65 -4.85 4.44
CA LEU A 61 -5.24 -5.51 3.20
C LEU A 61 -4.47 -4.56 2.27
N ASN A 62 -4.99 -3.36 2.04
CA ASN A 62 -4.32 -2.38 1.17
C ASN A 62 -2.96 -1.93 1.73
N SER A 63 -2.87 -1.69 3.04
CA SER A 63 -1.63 -1.29 3.70
C SER A 63 -0.57 -2.40 3.60
N PHE A 64 -0.95 -3.64 3.92
CA PHE A 64 -0.06 -4.79 3.82
C PHE A 64 0.43 -5.01 2.39
N LEU A 65 -0.48 -5.09 1.41
CA LEU A 65 -0.12 -5.28 0.01
C LEU A 65 0.80 -4.17 -0.50
N SER A 66 0.58 -2.90 -0.08
CA SER A 66 1.44 -1.78 -0.44
C SER A 66 2.85 -1.97 0.07
N THR A 67 3.00 -2.07 1.39
CA THR A 67 4.30 -2.13 2.05
C THR A 67 5.06 -3.37 1.59
N PHE A 68 4.38 -4.50 1.48
CA PHE A 68 4.98 -5.74 1.01
C PHE A 68 5.44 -5.64 -0.46
N ASN A 69 4.60 -5.10 -1.34
CA ASN A 69 4.97 -4.89 -2.75
C ASN A 69 6.22 -4.03 -2.92
N TYR A 70 6.29 -2.88 -2.26
CA TYR A 70 7.47 -2.00 -2.36
C TYR A 70 8.71 -2.59 -1.68
N THR A 71 8.52 -3.37 -0.60
CA THR A 71 9.62 -4.14 -0.01
C THR A 71 10.16 -5.16 -1.00
N LEU A 72 9.31 -5.86 -1.75
CA LEU A 72 9.76 -6.78 -2.80
C LEU A 72 10.51 -6.05 -3.93
N TYR A 73 10.09 -4.85 -4.32
CA TYR A 73 10.84 -4.05 -5.30
C TYR A 73 12.24 -3.66 -4.80
N LEU A 74 12.35 -3.28 -3.53
CA LEU A 74 13.65 -3.00 -2.92
C LEU A 74 14.53 -4.26 -2.88
N VAL A 75 13.99 -5.38 -2.41
CA VAL A 75 14.72 -6.65 -2.32
C VAL A 75 15.13 -7.15 -3.71
N ALA A 76 14.24 -7.10 -4.71
CA ALA A 76 14.55 -7.47 -6.09
C ALA A 76 15.66 -6.60 -6.69
N TYR A 77 15.67 -5.29 -6.37
CA TYR A 77 16.76 -4.42 -6.78
C TYR A 77 18.08 -4.81 -6.09
N LEU A 78 18.07 -5.04 -4.77
CA LEU A 78 19.26 -5.47 -4.03
C LEU A 78 19.78 -6.83 -4.51
N GLU A 79 18.89 -7.77 -4.82
CA GLU A 79 19.23 -9.07 -5.44
C GLU A 79 19.99 -8.85 -6.75
N SER A 80 19.45 -8.01 -7.65
CA SER A 80 20.10 -7.69 -8.93
C SER A 80 21.49 -7.05 -8.78
N LYS A 81 21.72 -6.31 -7.69
CA LYS A 81 23.02 -5.68 -7.37
C LYS A 81 23.96 -6.59 -6.59
N SER A 82 23.45 -7.65 -5.98
CA SER A 82 24.24 -8.62 -5.21
C SER A 82 24.95 -9.65 -6.09
N ILE A 83 24.56 -9.78 -7.36
CA ILE A 83 25.14 -10.74 -8.32
C ILE A 83 26.68 -10.70 -8.32
N PRO A 84 27.37 -9.56 -8.46
CA PRO A 84 28.84 -9.52 -8.45
C PRO A 84 29.46 -9.96 -7.12
N LEU A 85 28.80 -9.69 -6.00
CA LEU A 85 29.24 -10.10 -4.67
C LEU A 85 29.08 -11.61 -4.50
N GLN A 86 27.95 -12.17 -4.95
CA GLN A 86 27.72 -13.61 -4.96
C GLN A 86 28.80 -14.31 -5.80
N THR A 87 29.08 -13.82 -7.01
CA THR A 87 30.12 -14.39 -7.88
C THR A 87 31.49 -14.40 -7.19
N ARG A 88 31.88 -13.31 -6.50
CA ARG A 88 33.12 -13.25 -5.72
C ARG A 88 33.14 -14.18 -4.51
N LEU A 89 32.01 -14.33 -3.81
CA LEU A 89 31.92 -15.25 -2.67
C LEU A 89 32.04 -16.71 -3.12
N PHE A 90 31.39 -17.10 -4.22
CA PHE A 90 31.53 -18.44 -4.78
C PHE A 90 32.95 -18.72 -5.26
N SER A 91 33.62 -17.74 -5.88
CA SER A 91 35.02 -17.88 -6.29
C SER A 91 35.96 -18.03 -5.09
N LEU A 92 35.71 -17.30 -3.99
CA LEU A 92 36.50 -17.43 -2.74
C LEU A 92 36.28 -18.77 -2.04
N LEU A 93 35.08 -19.34 -2.15
CA LEU A 93 34.75 -20.66 -1.60
C LEU A 93 35.24 -21.83 -2.46
N GLY A 94 35.97 -21.55 -3.55
CA GLY A 94 36.48 -22.59 -4.47
C GLY A 94 35.36 -23.39 -5.16
N ARG A 95 34.14 -22.86 -5.17
CA ARG A 95 32.98 -23.49 -5.82
C ARG A 95 32.81 -22.88 -7.20
N SER A 96 32.50 -23.70 -8.19
CA SER A 96 31.99 -23.22 -9.47
C SER A 96 30.79 -22.32 -9.17
N GLY A 97 30.94 -21.01 -9.40
CA GLY A 97 29.85 -20.06 -9.20
C GLY A 97 28.63 -20.45 -10.03
N PRO A 98 27.43 -19.98 -9.65
CA PRO A 98 26.24 -20.19 -10.47
C PRO A 98 26.55 -19.76 -11.92
N SER A 99 26.20 -20.62 -12.88
CA SER A 99 26.39 -20.36 -14.31
C SER A 99 25.79 -18.99 -14.67
N PRO A 100 26.36 -18.25 -15.64
CA PRO A 100 25.79 -16.98 -16.09
C PRO A 100 24.28 -17.06 -16.40
N GLY A 101 23.80 -18.22 -16.87
CA GLY A 101 22.38 -18.48 -17.11
C GLY A 101 21.52 -18.61 -15.84
N THR A 102 22.08 -19.09 -14.72
CA THR A 102 21.38 -19.15 -13.42
C THR A 102 21.32 -17.79 -12.73
N LEU A 103 22.31 -16.92 -12.97
CA LEU A 103 22.32 -15.53 -12.48
C LEU A 103 21.45 -14.58 -13.32
N ALA A 104 21.14 -14.97 -14.56
CA ALA A 104 20.21 -14.27 -15.45
C ALA A 104 18.76 -14.76 -15.31
N ALA A 105 18.49 -15.72 -14.42
CA ALA A 105 17.14 -16.24 -14.19
C ALA A 105 16.21 -15.11 -13.70
N PRO A 106 14.94 -15.10 -14.14
CA PRO A 106 13.99 -14.08 -13.71
C PRO A 106 13.79 -14.16 -12.19
N SER A 107 14.02 -13.04 -11.50
CA SER A 107 13.83 -12.95 -10.05
C SER A 107 12.39 -13.28 -9.68
N HIS A 108 12.20 -14.36 -8.91
CA HIS A 108 10.90 -14.74 -8.37
C HIS A 108 10.33 -13.64 -7.46
N ILE A 109 11.20 -12.88 -6.79
CA ILE A 109 10.84 -11.73 -5.95
C ILE A 109 10.28 -10.60 -6.81
N ALA A 110 10.93 -10.31 -7.94
CA ALA A 110 10.43 -9.32 -8.91
C ALA A 110 9.09 -9.74 -9.54
N ALA A 111 8.94 -11.03 -9.86
CA ALA A 111 7.69 -11.58 -10.39
C ALA A 111 6.54 -11.43 -9.38
N LEU A 112 6.76 -11.78 -8.11
CA LEU A 112 5.78 -11.60 -7.04
C LEU A 112 5.46 -10.11 -6.82
N GLY A 113 6.47 -9.24 -6.83
CA GLY A 113 6.27 -7.79 -6.75
C GLY A 113 5.40 -7.27 -7.89
N THR A 114 5.61 -7.74 -9.12
CA THR A 114 4.78 -7.38 -10.27
C THR A 114 3.34 -7.86 -10.10
N LEU A 115 3.16 -9.11 -9.66
CA LEU A 115 1.83 -9.65 -9.38
C LEU A 115 1.07 -8.81 -8.35
N LEU A 116 1.71 -8.47 -7.22
CA LEU A 116 1.08 -7.66 -6.18
C LEU A 116 0.75 -6.24 -6.66
N SER A 117 1.61 -5.64 -7.48
CA SER A 117 1.35 -4.33 -8.08
C SER A 117 0.13 -4.37 -9.00
N SER A 118 0.01 -5.40 -9.85
CA SER A 118 -1.18 -5.63 -10.67
C SER A 118 -2.42 -5.85 -9.81
N THR A 119 -2.35 -6.71 -8.79
CA THR A 119 -3.47 -6.95 -7.86
C THR A 119 -3.93 -5.66 -7.19
N ARG A 120 -3.01 -4.83 -6.70
CA ARG A 120 -3.33 -3.53 -6.09
C ARG A 120 -4.02 -2.60 -7.09
N THR A 121 -3.52 -2.54 -8.32
CA THR A 121 -4.10 -1.70 -9.37
C THR A 121 -5.51 -2.18 -9.76
N THR A 122 -5.74 -3.50 -9.80
CA THR A 122 -7.09 -4.07 -9.99
C THR A 122 -8.02 -3.75 -8.82
N LEU A 123 -7.56 -3.88 -7.57
CA LEU A 123 -8.36 -3.52 -6.39
C LEU A 123 -8.72 -2.02 -6.37
N ARG A 124 -7.86 -1.16 -6.92
CA ARG A 124 -8.10 0.28 -7.04
C ARG A 124 -9.24 0.64 -8.00
N LEU A 125 -9.73 -0.29 -8.84
CA LEU A 125 -10.99 -0.09 -9.59
C LEU A 125 -12.16 0.32 -8.68
N PHE A 126 -12.18 -0.16 -7.43
CA PHE A 126 -13.18 0.17 -6.43
C PHE A 126 -12.85 1.43 -5.60
N GLY A 127 -11.71 2.08 -5.87
CA GLY A 127 -11.21 3.24 -5.12
C GLY A 127 -12.07 4.50 -5.23
N LEU A 128 -12.91 4.62 -6.26
CA LEU A 128 -13.82 5.75 -6.42
C LEU A 128 -14.96 5.77 -5.39
N PHE A 129 -15.40 4.60 -4.90
CA PHE A 129 -16.48 4.53 -3.90
C PHE A 129 -16.13 5.24 -2.58
N PRO A 130 -15.00 4.93 -1.90
CA PRO A 130 -14.62 5.64 -0.69
C PRO A 130 -14.28 7.12 -0.96
N LEU A 131 -13.73 7.47 -2.13
CA LEU A 131 -13.47 8.86 -2.50
C LEU A 131 -14.77 9.66 -2.69
N TYR A 132 -15.80 9.06 -3.28
CA TYR A 132 -17.12 9.67 -3.38
C TYR A 132 -17.75 9.90 -2.00
N ALA A 133 -17.68 8.91 -1.10
CA ALA A 133 -18.15 9.07 0.27
C ALA A 133 -17.42 10.21 1.00
N TRP A 134 -16.09 10.29 0.86
CA TRP A 134 -15.30 11.37 1.43
C TRP A 134 -15.68 12.74 0.85
N MET A 135 -15.84 12.84 -0.48
CA MET A 135 -16.30 14.04 -1.14
C MET A 135 -17.66 14.49 -0.62
N ARG A 136 -18.62 13.56 -0.45
CA ARG A 136 -19.95 13.86 0.11
C ARG A 136 -19.86 14.44 1.52
N THR A 137 -18.97 13.93 2.37
CA THR A 137 -18.73 14.50 3.69
C THR A 137 -18.15 15.92 3.60
N LEU A 138 -17.20 16.17 2.70
CA LEU A 138 -16.61 17.51 2.53
C LEU A 138 -17.63 18.53 1.98
N LEU A 139 -18.54 18.09 1.11
CA LEU A 139 -19.59 18.95 0.54
C LEU A 139 -20.69 19.34 1.55
N GLN A 140 -20.72 18.73 2.75
CA GLN A 140 -21.58 19.21 3.84
C GLN A 140 -21.08 20.53 4.46
N GLY A 141 -19.89 20.98 4.06
CA GLY A 141 -19.25 22.20 4.55
C GLY A 141 -18.18 21.93 5.60
N PRO A 142 -17.41 22.97 5.99
CA PRO A 142 -16.43 22.86 7.04
C PRO A 142 -17.09 22.56 8.38
N LYS A 143 -16.43 21.74 9.21
CA LYS A 143 -16.86 21.53 10.60
C LYS A 143 -16.74 22.84 11.39
N GLN A 144 -17.54 23.00 12.44
CA GLN A 144 -17.46 24.17 13.31
C GLN A 144 -16.04 24.32 13.88
N GLY A 145 -15.45 25.50 13.70
CA GLY A 145 -14.07 25.80 14.12
C GLY A 145 -12.98 25.18 13.24
N GLN A 146 -13.32 24.55 12.10
CA GLN A 146 -12.33 24.04 11.16
C GLN A 146 -11.64 25.20 10.42
N ASP A 147 -10.32 25.15 10.34
CA ASP A 147 -9.53 26.11 9.58
C ASP A 147 -9.90 26.07 8.07
N PRO A 148 -10.16 27.23 7.44
CA PRO A 148 -10.63 27.28 6.06
C PRO A 148 -9.57 26.80 5.06
N VAL A 149 -8.28 26.98 5.34
CA VAL A 149 -7.19 26.50 4.47
C VAL A 149 -7.12 24.98 4.53
N LEU A 150 -7.24 24.38 5.72
CA LEU A 150 -7.29 22.92 5.86
C LEU A 150 -8.52 22.32 5.16
N TYR A 151 -9.69 22.96 5.27
CA TYR A 151 -10.89 22.54 4.57
C TYR A 151 -10.74 22.60 3.04
N ALA A 152 -10.29 23.75 2.51
CA ALA A 152 -10.06 23.92 1.09
C ALA A 152 -9.03 22.91 0.56
N THR A 153 -7.94 22.70 1.31
CA THR A 153 -6.90 21.72 0.96
C THR A 153 -7.47 20.30 0.90
N ALA A 154 -8.31 19.90 1.86
CA ALA A 154 -8.95 18.58 1.84
C ALA A 154 -9.89 18.39 0.63
N LEU A 155 -10.67 19.41 0.28
CA LEU A 155 -11.56 19.40 -0.90
C LEU A 155 -10.77 19.29 -2.21
N THR A 156 -9.71 20.09 -2.33
CA THR A 156 -8.80 20.05 -3.48
C THR A 156 -8.09 18.70 -3.59
N GLN A 157 -7.57 18.17 -2.48
CA GLN A 157 -6.91 16.87 -2.45
C GLN A 157 -7.86 15.73 -2.85
N CYS A 158 -9.08 15.71 -2.31
CA CYS A 158 -10.10 14.72 -2.65
C CYS A 158 -10.43 14.77 -4.15
N THR A 159 -10.56 15.97 -4.72
CA THR A 159 -10.80 16.17 -6.15
C THR A 159 -9.67 15.59 -6.99
N PHE A 160 -8.41 15.88 -6.64
CA PHE A 160 -7.26 15.33 -7.34
C PHE A 160 -7.16 13.81 -7.24
N TYR A 161 -7.48 13.21 -6.09
CA TYR A 161 -7.51 11.75 -5.96
C TYR A 161 -8.66 11.10 -6.74
N ILE A 162 -9.81 11.76 -6.88
CA ILE A 162 -10.88 11.30 -7.78
C ILE A 162 -10.40 11.32 -9.24
N LEU A 163 -9.74 12.39 -9.68
CA LEU A 163 -9.19 12.49 -11.03
C LEU A 163 -8.10 11.43 -11.27
N PHE A 164 -7.18 11.24 -10.32
CA PHE A 164 -6.18 10.19 -10.36
C PHE A 164 -6.83 8.81 -10.53
N GLN A 165 -7.75 8.44 -9.63
CA GLN A 165 -8.36 7.12 -9.61
C GLN A 165 -9.24 6.88 -10.84
N GLY A 166 -9.99 7.89 -11.28
CA GLY A 166 -10.82 7.81 -12.47
C GLY A 166 -10.01 7.56 -13.74
N LEU A 167 -8.92 8.32 -13.92
CA LEU A 167 -8.03 8.14 -15.08
C LEU A 167 -7.27 6.81 -15.02
N GLU A 168 -6.80 6.38 -13.84
CA GLU A 168 -6.15 5.08 -13.67
C GLU A 168 -7.09 3.93 -14.04
N ASN A 169 -8.35 4.01 -13.58
CA ASN A 169 -9.37 3.01 -13.91
C ASN A 169 -9.65 2.96 -15.42
N ILE A 170 -9.77 4.12 -16.08
CA ILE A 170 -9.96 4.17 -17.54
C ILE A 170 -8.76 3.53 -18.25
N GLY A 171 -7.53 3.90 -17.86
CA GLY A 171 -6.31 3.33 -18.43
C GLY A 171 -6.28 1.80 -18.29
N LEU A 172 -6.55 1.29 -17.09
CA LEU A 172 -6.53 -0.14 -16.81
C LEU A 172 -7.59 -0.90 -17.61
N LEU A 173 -8.82 -0.40 -17.65
CA LEU A 173 -9.91 -1.02 -18.41
C LEU A 173 -9.65 -0.98 -19.92
N THR A 174 -8.97 0.07 -20.42
CA THR A 174 -8.51 0.12 -21.82
C THR A 174 -7.44 -0.92 -22.10
N ASP A 175 -6.40 -1.04 -21.28
CA ASP A 175 -5.31 -2.00 -21.47
C ASP A 175 -5.81 -3.45 -21.46
N HIS A 176 -6.81 -3.74 -20.63
CA HIS A 176 -7.47 -5.04 -20.55
C HIS A 176 -8.61 -5.25 -21.56
N LYS A 177 -8.82 -4.30 -22.49
CA LYS A 177 -9.85 -4.37 -23.55
C LYS A 177 -11.28 -4.56 -23.02
N VAL A 178 -11.56 -4.04 -21.82
CA VAL A 178 -12.89 -4.05 -21.22
C VAL A 178 -13.76 -2.93 -21.80
N LEU A 179 -13.15 -1.78 -22.13
CA LEU A 179 -13.87 -0.68 -22.77
C LEU A 179 -14.12 -0.96 -24.26
N SER A 180 -15.27 -0.54 -24.78
CA SER A 180 -15.59 -0.65 -26.20
C SER A 180 -14.57 0.11 -27.06
N PRO A 181 -14.39 -0.25 -28.35
CA PRO A 181 -13.51 0.49 -29.26
C PRO A 181 -13.86 1.98 -29.37
N SER A 182 -15.16 2.32 -29.36
CA SER A 182 -15.64 3.71 -29.39
C SER A 182 -15.30 4.48 -28.11
N ALA A 183 -15.45 3.86 -26.95
CA ALA A 183 -15.05 4.45 -25.67
C ALA A 183 -13.53 4.64 -25.61
N THR A 184 -12.77 3.63 -26.03
CA THR A 184 -11.31 3.68 -26.10
C THR A 184 -10.82 4.79 -27.02
N ALA A 185 -11.40 4.93 -28.23
CA ALA A 185 -11.04 5.99 -29.18
C ALA A 185 -11.28 7.41 -28.64
N ARG A 186 -12.26 7.60 -27.75
CA ARG A 186 -12.54 8.89 -27.10
C ARG A 186 -11.41 9.33 -26.17
N TRP A 187 -10.86 8.41 -25.39
CA TRP A 187 -9.85 8.69 -24.37
C TRP A 187 -8.42 8.45 -24.85
N ASN A 188 -8.25 7.63 -25.88
CA ASN A 188 -6.99 7.15 -26.38
C ASN A 188 -6.91 7.26 -27.92
N LYS A 189 -6.90 8.50 -28.42
CA LYS A 189 -6.75 8.78 -29.86
C LYS A 189 -5.40 8.33 -30.43
N SER A 190 -4.36 8.25 -29.59
CA SER A 190 -2.99 7.88 -29.98
C SER A 190 -2.72 6.38 -29.98
N GLY A 191 -3.68 5.55 -29.56
CA GLY A 191 -3.51 4.09 -29.43
C GLY A 191 -2.67 3.64 -28.22
N THR A 192 -2.26 4.54 -27.33
CA THR A 192 -1.49 4.24 -26.10
C THR A 192 -2.14 4.86 -24.85
N THR A 193 -2.25 4.08 -23.79
CA THR A 193 -2.77 4.53 -22.48
C THR A 193 -1.77 5.35 -21.68
N ALA A 194 -0.51 5.46 -22.15
CA ALA A 194 0.56 6.18 -21.46
C ALA A 194 0.19 7.63 -21.12
N ARG A 195 -0.52 8.32 -22.02
CA ARG A 195 -0.99 9.70 -21.77
C ARG A 195 -2.04 9.75 -20.66
N ILE A 196 -2.96 8.78 -20.61
CA ILE A 196 -4.00 8.68 -19.57
C ILE A 196 -3.32 8.50 -18.20
N TYR A 197 -2.39 7.54 -18.10
CA TYR A 197 -1.62 7.32 -16.88
C TYR A 197 -0.78 8.53 -16.47
N THR A 198 -0.14 9.22 -17.43
CA THR A 198 0.64 10.44 -17.12
C THR A 198 -0.24 11.50 -16.46
N TRP A 199 -1.44 11.75 -16.99
CA TRP A 199 -2.38 12.70 -16.39
C TRP A 199 -2.94 12.22 -15.05
N SER A 200 -3.18 10.91 -14.91
CA SER A 200 -3.51 10.28 -13.63
C SER A 200 -2.42 10.59 -12.59
N TYR A 201 -1.15 10.30 -12.88
CA TYR A 201 -0.04 10.55 -11.97
C TYR A 201 0.22 12.02 -11.69
N ARG A 202 -0.09 12.93 -12.61
CA ARG A 202 -0.05 14.39 -12.35
C ARG A 202 -1.12 14.80 -11.33
N ALA A 203 -2.33 14.25 -11.43
CA ALA A 203 -3.36 14.47 -10.42
C ALA A 203 -2.93 13.88 -9.06
N TRP A 204 -2.32 12.68 -9.05
CA TRP A 204 -1.76 12.11 -7.83
C TRP A 204 -0.69 12.99 -7.21
N LEU A 205 0.26 13.49 -8.01
CA LEU A 205 1.29 14.43 -7.56
C LEU A 205 0.66 15.68 -6.93
N ALA A 206 -0.36 16.27 -7.56
CA ALA A 206 -1.06 17.42 -7.00
C ALA A 206 -1.71 17.09 -5.63
N GLY A 207 -2.28 15.89 -5.47
CA GLY A 207 -2.80 15.41 -4.19
C GLY A 207 -1.71 15.21 -3.12
N VAL A 208 -0.51 14.75 -3.50
CA VAL A 208 0.66 14.68 -2.59
C VAL A 208 1.12 16.08 -2.19
N LEU A 209 1.09 17.06 -3.10
CA LEU A 209 1.42 18.45 -2.77
C LEU A 209 0.43 19.07 -1.77
N CYS A 210 -0.85 18.67 -1.80
CA CYS A 210 -1.82 19.06 -0.79
C CYS A 210 -1.43 18.60 0.62
N ASP A 211 -0.74 17.45 0.78
CA ASP A 211 -0.27 17.01 2.10
C ASP A 211 0.76 17.97 2.70
N PHE A 212 1.66 18.51 1.87
CA PHE A 212 2.62 19.54 2.33
C PHE A 212 1.92 20.83 2.75
N VAL A 213 0.89 21.26 2.01
CA VAL A 213 0.08 22.43 2.37
C VAL A 213 -0.65 22.20 3.69
N ARG A 214 -1.30 21.04 3.85
CA ARG A 214 -2.00 20.63 5.07
C ARG A 214 -1.05 20.65 6.28
N LEU A 215 0.06 19.92 6.19
CA LEU A 215 1.05 19.79 7.26
C LEU A 215 1.72 21.12 7.60
N GLY A 216 2.01 21.95 6.59
CA GLY A 216 2.53 23.30 6.78
C GLY A 216 1.54 24.17 7.55
N ARG A 217 0.25 24.12 7.21
CA ARG A 217 -0.80 24.87 7.90
C ARG A 217 -1.04 24.36 9.33
N GLU A 218 -1.04 23.05 9.54
CA GLU A 218 -1.13 22.46 10.89
C GLU A 218 0.03 22.91 11.77
N ALA A 219 1.27 22.92 11.26
CA ALA A 219 2.43 23.42 11.99
C ALA A 219 2.31 24.92 12.32
N GLN A 220 1.75 25.74 11.41
CA GLN A 220 1.49 27.15 11.68
C GLN A 220 0.46 27.34 12.81
N LEU A 221 -0.66 26.62 12.77
CA LEU A 221 -1.71 26.71 13.79
C LEU A 221 -1.21 26.24 15.15
N GLU A 222 -0.42 25.17 15.18
CA GLU A 222 0.17 24.64 16.40
C GLU A 222 1.17 25.64 17.03
N ARG A 223 1.97 26.35 16.22
CA ARG A 223 2.84 27.42 16.72
C ARG A 223 2.06 28.56 17.36
N ILE A 224 0.93 28.94 16.76
CA ILE A 224 0.04 29.99 17.32
C ILE A 224 -0.58 29.51 18.63
N LYS A 225 -1.07 28.27 18.70
CA LYS A 225 -1.61 27.66 19.92
C LYS A 225 -0.59 27.69 21.07
N ARG A 226 0.67 27.33 20.78
CA ARG A 226 1.77 27.34 21.75
C ARG A 226 2.11 28.75 22.25
N SER A 227 1.97 29.78 21.42
CA SER A 227 2.22 31.16 21.86
C SER A 227 1.05 31.75 22.66
N SER A 228 -0.16 31.21 22.52
CA SER A 228 -1.36 31.71 23.19
C SER A 228 -1.76 30.93 24.44
N SER A 229 -1.16 29.77 24.70
CA SER A 229 -1.62 28.86 25.76
C SER A 229 -0.45 28.10 26.38
N ASP A 230 -0.55 27.84 27.67
CA ASP A 230 0.44 27.04 28.39
C ASP A 230 0.20 25.55 28.08
N VAL A 231 0.83 25.06 27.01
CA VAL A 231 0.72 23.67 26.56
C VAL A 231 1.80 22.84 27.24
N SER A 232 1.41 21.77 27.93
CA SER A 232 2.35 20.84 28.58
C SER A 232 3.41 20.32 27.62
N THR A 233 4.67 20.23 28.06
CA THR A 233 5.79 19.66 27.29
C THR A 233 5.48 18.27 26.72
N THR A 234 4.81 17.41 27.48
CA THR A 234 4.43 16.06 27.02
C THR A 234 3.41 16.09 25.87
N GLU A 235 2.50 17.06 25.85
CA GLU A 235 1.54 17.23 24.75
C GLU A 235 2.24 17.75 23.49
N GLN A 236 3.20 18.66 23.65
CA GLN A 236 4.01 19.18 22.55
C GLN A 236 4.84 18.08 21.88
N GLU A 237 5.54 17.26 22.68
CA GLU A 237 6.36 16.15 22.17
C GLU A 237 5.52 15.14 21.37
N LYS A 238 4.32 14.79 21.86
CA LYS A 238 3.41 13.89 21.15
C LYS A 238 2.91 14.50 19.84
N THR A 239 2.61 15.79 19.84
CA THR A 239 2.14 16.52 18.66
C THR A 239 3.24 16.61 17.61
N ASP A 240 4.47 16.91 18.01
CA ASP A 240 5.63 16.99 17.12
C ASP A 240 5.99 15.61 16.55
N ALA A 241 6.00 14.56 17.39
CA ALA A 241 6.23 13.20 16.93
C ALA A 241 5.20 12.74 15.90
N LYS A 242 3.92 13.07 16.13
CA LYS A 242 2.84 12.79 15.17
C LYS A 242 3.06 13.55 13.86
N TRP A 243 3.35 14.85 13.94
CA TRP A 243 3.57 15.68 12.75
C TRP A 243 4.74 15.17 11.90
N TRP A 244 5.87 14.81 12.53
CA TRP A 244 7.01 14.21 11.83
C TRP A 244 6.68 12.88 11.18
N SER A 245 5.92 12.02 11.87
CA SER A 245 5.44 10.75 11.32
C SER A 245 4.56 10.95 10.09
N GLU A 246 3.66 11.94 10.12
CA GLU A 246 2.81 12.29 8.98
C GLU A 246 3.60 12.93 7.84
N LEU A 247 4.66 13.69 8.14
CA LEU A 247 5.50 14.36 7.14
C LEU A 247 6.36 13.39 6.33
N ILE A 248 6.81 12.28 6.93
CA ILE A 248 7.61 11.26 6.23
C ILE A 248 6.85 10.69 5.03
N VAL A 249 5.53 10.53 5.13
CA VAL A 249 4.70 9.91 4.09
C VAL A 249 4.73 10.68 2.75
N PRO A 250 4.39 11.98 2.68
CA PRO A 250 4.46 12.73 1.44
C PRO A 250 5.89 12.91 0.94
N PHE A 251 6.90 13.02 1.83
CA PHE A 251 8.31 13.02 1.40
C PHE A 251 8.73 11.73 0.72
N ALA A 252 8.28 10.58 1.25
CA ALA A 252 8.56 9.29 0.67
C ALA A 252 7.85 9.11 -0.68
N TRP A 253 6.61 9.61 -0.83
CA TRP A 253 5.87 9.53 -2.09
C TRP A 253 6.29 10.53 -3.15
N LEU A 254 6.76 11.72 -2.78
CA LEU A 254 7.11 12.80 -3.70
C LEU A 254 8.04 12.40 -4.85
N PRO A 255 9.19 11.73 -4.65
CA PRO A 255 10.06 11.33 -5.76
C PRO A 255 9.38 10.33 -6.70
N VAL A 256 8.53 9.44 -6.17
CA VAL A 256 7.77 8.48 -6.98
C VAL A 256 6.72 9.22 -7.81
N ALA A 257 5.99 10.14 -7.21
CA ALA A 257 4.99 10.96 -7.90
C ALA A 257 5.61 11.82 -9.00
N LEU A 258 6.76 12.46 -8.74
CA LEU A 258 7.50 13.24 -9.73
C LEU A 258 7.98 12.39 -10.92
N GLN A 259 8.49 11.18 -10.66
CA GLN A 259 8.91 10.25 -11.69
C GLN A 259 7.75 9.94 -12.66
N PHE A 260 6.61 9.53 -12.11
CA PHE A 260 5.48 9.06 -12.92
C PHE A 260 4.62 10.18 -13.51
N ALA A 261 4.63 11.37 -12.91
CA ALA A 261 3.96 12.55 -13.47
C ALA A 261 4.63 13.08 -14.75
N GLY A 262 5.84 12.60 -15.08
CA GLY A 262 6.58 12.99 -16.28
C GLY A 262 6.86 14.49 -16.32
N VAL A 263 7.27 15.07 -15.18
CA VAL A 263 7.58 16.50 -15.05
C VAL A 263 8.83 16.88 -15.84
N LYS A 264 9.78 15.95 -15.94
CA LYS A 264 10.99 16.05 -16.76
C LYS A 264 10.99 14.95 -17.82
N GLU A 265 11.36 15.29 -19.05
CA GLU A 265 11.59 14.29 -20.10
C GLU A 265 12.67 13.30 -19.64
N GLY A 266 12.36 12.00 -19.68
CA GLY A 266 13.23 10.93 -19.17
C GLY A 266 13.15 10.66 -17.66
N GLY A 267 12.34 11.41 -16.91
CA GLY A 267 12.13 11.20 -15.47
C GLY A 267 13.22 11.80 -14.58
N LEU A 268 13.25 11.40 -13.32
CA LEU A 268 14.24 11.82 -12.34
C LEU A 268 15.58 11.09 -12.59
N PRO A 269 16.70 11.83 -12.69
CA PRO A 269 18.02 11.21 -12.87
C PRO A 269 18.34 10.19 -11.76
N GLY A 270 18.75 8.99 -12.16
CA GLY A 270 19.12 7.92 -11.23
C GLY A 270 17.94 7.18 -10.58
N PHE A 271 16.70 7.56 -10.87
CA PHE A 271 15.53 6.84 -10.37
C PHE A 271 15.52 5.40 -10.87
N ASN A 272 15.34 4.46 -9.95
CA ASN A 272 15.39 3.03 -10.22
C ASN A 272 14.42 2.27 -9.30
N LEU A 273 14.26 0.97 -9.54
CA LEU A 273 13.34 0.11 -8.80
C LEU A 273 13.64 0.09 -7.28
N GLY A 274 14.91 0.19 -6.88
CA GLY A 274 15.32 0.24 -5.48
C GLY A 274 14.86 1.53 -4.78
N ILE A 275 15.00 2.68 -5.45
CA ILE A 275 14.49 3.96 -4.93
C ILE A 275 12.97 3.91 -4.81
N MET A 276 12.28 3.43 -5.85
CA MET A 276 10.82 3.25 -5.82
C MET A 276 10.39 2.33 -4.66
N GLY A 277 11.09 1.21 -4.47
CA GLY A 277 10.85 0.27 -3.38
C GLY A 277 11.10 0.87 -2.01
N ALA A 278 12.22 1.56 -1.81
CA ALA A 278 12.54 2.21 -0.54
C ALA A 278 11.50 3.29 -0.17
N CYS A 279 11.19 4.18 -1.12
CA CYS A 279 10.19 5.23 -0.97
C CYS A 279 8.81 4.67 -0.63
N GLY A 280 8.29 3.73 -1.44
CA GLY A 280 6.96 3.19 -1.22
C GLY A 280 6.85 2.32 0.05
N ALA A 281 7.92 1.62 0.44
CA ALA A 281 7.97 0.86 1.68
C ALA A 281 7.96 1.80 2.90
N MET A 282 8.79 2.85 2.90
CA MET A 282 8.81 3.85 3.98
C MET A 282 7.46 4.54 4.13
N ALA A 283 6.81 4.90 3.03
CA ALA A 283 5.52 5.58 3.06
C ALA A 283 4.39 4.73 3.67
N GLY A 284 4.46 3.41 3.54
CA GLY A 284 3.49 2.47 4.10
C GLY A 284 3.84 1.91 5.48
N LEU A 285 5.09 2.10 5.93
CA LEU A 285 5.63 1.41 7.09
C LEU A 285 4.87 1.76 8.37
N SER A 286 4.74 3.05 8.70
CA SER A 286 4.12 3.51 9.94
C SER A 286 2.66 3.04 10.09
N LYS A 287 1.87 3.11 9.01
CA LYS A 287 0.49 2.63 9.00
C LYS A 287 0.44 1.10 9.15
N THR A 288 1.32 0.38 8.48
CA THR A 288 1.34 -1.09 8.52
C THR A 288 1.79 -1.60 9.88
N THR A 289 2.77 -0.95 10.51
CA THR A 289 3.23 -1.29 11.87
C THR A 289 2.14 -1.02 12.90
N ALA A 290 1.49 0.15 12.85
CA ALA A 290 0.38 0.46 13.77
C ALA A 290 -0.78 -0.55 13.64
N LEU A 291 -1.15 -0.91 12.41
CA LEU A 291 -2.17 -1.93 12.18
C LEU A 291 -1.70 -3.31 12.65
N TRP A 292 -0.44 -3.67 12.43
CA TRP A 292 0.13 -4.91 12.92
C TRP A 292 0.12 -4.98 14.45
N GLU A 293 0.52 -3.92 15.14
CA GLU A 293 0.49 -3.82 16.60
C GLU A 293 -0.92 -4.02 17.15
N SER A 294 -1.94 -3.49 16.47
CA SER A 294 -3.35 -3.66 16.87
C SER A 294 -3.89 -5.10 16.76
N THR A 295 -3.14 -6.02 16.13
CA THR A 295 -3.53 -7.44 16.02
C THR A 295 -3.06 -8.31 17.19
N ALA A 296 -2.16 -7.76 18.02
CA ALA A 296 -1.57 -8.45 19.17
C ALA A 296 -2.64 -8.80 20.22
#